data_AF-A0A5J5S5T5-F1
#
_entry.id   AF-A0A5J5S5T5-F1
#
_cell.length_a   1.000
_cell.length_b   1.000
_cell.length_c   1.000
_cell.angle_alpha   90.00
_cell.angle_beta   90.00
_cell.angle_gamma   90.00
#
_symmetry.space_group_name_H-M   'P 1'
#
loop_
_entity.id
_entity.type
_entity.pdbx_description
1 polymer ?
#
loop_
_entity_poly.entity_id
_entity_poly.type
_entity_poly.pdbx_seq_one_letter_code
_entity_poly.pdbx_strand_id
1 'polypeptide(L)'
;MLNRFIALKAKEKKKPKERHHFLASECRDLAVAKKWDQQIMREISHKVTEAKHAPKMTNLKGNIVDVPNPSGRGPGYRYFKAAKKLPRVKKLFEKQPELRKRRTTDDIYKSIDASYYGYRDEVLARVKGPTEAKMRTKAEEEWQRVLFEEEEDVMVEEMREREEKERKDKEREFFVHVPLPDDKEIERMIVERKKMELLSKYASEGLLEEQSEAMDILNIYS
;
A
#
# COMPACT_ATOMS: atom_id res chain seq x y z
N MET A 1 -33.73 -21.05 -13.50
CA MET A 1 -32.90 -21.06 -14.74
C MET A 1 -33.75 -21.13 -16.01
N LEU A 2 -34.73 -22.04 -16.08
CA LEU A 2 -35.58 -22.25 -17.27
C LEU A 2 -36.39 -21.01 -17.70
N ASN A 3 -37.02 -20.28 -16.78
CA ASN A 3 -37.81 -19.08 -17.11
C ASN A 3 -36.97 -17.95 -17.73
N ARG A 4 -35.69 -17.83 -17.34
CA ARG A 4 -34.75 -16.85 -17.92
C ARG A 4 -34.35 -17.25 -19.33
N PHE A 5 -34.11 -18.54 -19.57
CA PHE A 5 -33.80 -19.08 -20.90
C PHE A 5 -35.00 -18.93 -21.86
N ILE A 6 -36.22 -19.24 -21.41
CA ILE A 6 -37.45 -19.03 -22.18
C ILE A 6 -37.63 -17.55 -22.53
N ALA A 7 -37.41 -16.65 -21.56
CA ALA A 7 -37.48 -15.21 -21.81
C ALA A 7 -36.41 -14.71 -22.79
N LEU A 8 -35.20 -15.28 -22.76
CA LEU A 8 -34.12 -14.96 -23.70
C LEU A 8 -34.45 -15.45 -25.11
N LYS A 9 -34.88 -16.71 -25.27
CA LYS A 9 -35.35 -17.25 -26.56
C LYS A 9 -36.55 -16.48 -27.12
N ALA A 10 -37.46 -16.04 -26.25
CA ALA A 10 -38.57 -15.18 -26.64
C ALA A 10 -38.13 -13.76 -27.02
N LYS A 11 -37.03 -13.24 -26.44
CA LYS A 11 -36.43 -11.95 -26.84
C LYS A 11 -35.69 -12.05 -28.16
N GLU A 12 -34.96 -13.14 -28.41
CA GLU A 12 -34.29 -13.41 -29.70
C GLU A 12 -35.29 -13.47 -30.87
N LYS A 13 -36.49 -14.00 -30.62
CA LYS A 13 -37.58 -14.04 -31.64
C LYS A 13 -38.29 -12.71 -31.86
N LYS A 14 -38.04 -11.68 -31.04
CA LYS A 14 -38.71 -10.36 -31.19
C LYS A 14 -37.97 -9.52 -32.22
N LYS A 15 -38.72 -9.01 -33.19
CA LYS A 15 -38.24 -8.01 -34.16
C LYS A 15 -37.79 -6.73 -33.44
N PRO A 16 -36.84 -5.97 -34.01
CA PRO A 16 -36.45 -4.67 -33.48
C PRO A 16 -37.68 -3.75 -33.34
N LYS A 17 -37.63 -2.84 -32.36
CA LYS A 17 -38.72 -1.88 -32.14
C LYS A 17 -38.80 -0.93 -33.34
N GLU A 18 -39.84 -1.07 -34.15
CA GLU A 18 -40.19 -0.13 -35.20
C GLU A 18 -40.69 1.18 -34.57
N ARG A 19 -40.53 2.29 -35.29
CA ARG A 19 -41.12 3.59 -34.95
C ARG A 19 -42.13 3.96 -36.04
N HIS A 20 -43.18 4.68 -35.66
CA HIS A 20 -44.08 5.26 -36.65
C HIS A 20 -43.33 6.25 -37.54
N HIS A 21 -43.79 6.43 -38.78
CA HIS A 21 -43.28 7.45 -39.68
C HIS A 21 -43.47 8.85 -39.08
N PHE A 22 -42.60 9.79 -39.44
CA PHE A 22 -42.69 11.15 -38.93
C PHE A 22 -43.85 11.91 -39.57
N LEU A 23 -44.01 11.78 -40.90
CA LEU A 23 -45.13 12.35 -41.64
C LEU A 23 -46.21 11.30 -41.87
N ALA A 24 -47.47 11.66 -41.62
CA ALA A 24 -48.61 10.78 -41.89
C ALA A 24 -48.73 10.45 -43.40
N SER A 25 -48.31 11.37 -44.27
CA SER A 25 -48.31 11.19 -45.74
C SER A 25 -47.36 10.11 -46.23
N GLU A 26 -46.39 9.68 -45.42
CA GLU A 26 -45.47 8.59 -45.76
C GLU A 26 -46.12 7.21 -45.55
N CYS A 27 -47.24 7.14 -44.81
CA CYS A 27 -47.92 5.88 -44.55
C CYS A 27 -48.82 5.49 -45.73
N ARG A 28 -48.37 4.53 -46.54
CA ARG A 28 -49.11 4.04 -47.72
C ARG A 28 -50.03 2.83 -47.43
N ASP A 29 -49.97 2.26 -46.22
CA ASP A 29 -50.73 1.08 -45.83
C ASP A 29 -51.68 1.38 -44.66
N LEU A 30 -52.98 1.13 -44.87
CA LEU A 30 -54.03 1.37 -43.89
C LEU A 30 -53.88 0.49 -42.64
N ALA A 31 -53.41 -0.75 -42.78
CA ALA A 31 -53.24 -1.65 -41.64
C ALA A 31 -52.13 -1.15 -40.70
N VAL A 32 -51.03 -0.66 -41.28
CA VAL A 32 -49.92 -0.05 -40.55
C VAL A 32 -50.37 1.26 -39.88
N ALA A 33 -51.15 2.09 -40.59
CA ALA A 33 -51.71 3.31 -40.02
C ALA A 33 -52.57 3.03 -38.77
N LYS A 34 -53.51 2.07 -38.85
CA LYS A 34 -54.37 1.68 -37.73
C LYS A 34 -53.58 1.13 -36.53
N LYS A 35 -52.51 0.36 -36.77
CA LYS A 35 -51.61 -0.13 -35.72
C LYS A 35 -50.96 1.02 -34.96
N TRP A 36 -50.41 2.00 -35.69
CA TRP A 36 -49.76 3.15 -35.07
C TRP A 36 -50.74 4.08 -34.38
N ASP A 37 -51.95 4.28 -34.94
CA ASP A 37 -53.00 5.08 -34.31
C ASP A 37 -53.40 4.51 -32.95
N GLN A 38 -53.63 3.19 -32.86
CA GLN A 38 -53.90 2.53 -31.58
C GLN A 38 -52.73 2.65 -30.59
N GLN A 39 -51.49 2.60 -31.08
CA GLN A 39 -50.32 2.80 -30.21
C GLN A 39 -50.25 4.24 -29.69
N ILE A 40 -50.45 5.23 -30.55
CA ILE A 40 -50.46 6.65 -30.17
C ILE A 40 -51.57 6.91 -29.14
N MET A 41 -52.77 6.38 -29.36
CA MET A 41 -53.89 6.52 -28.42
C MET A 41 -53.60 5.89 -27.06
N ARG A 42 -52.91 4.74 -27.01
CA ARG A 42 -52.46 4.13 -25.76
C ARG A 42 -51.40 4.99 -25.06
N GLU A 43 -50.43 5.52 -25.80
CA GLU A 43 -49.39 6.40 -25.25
C GLU A 43 -49.97 7.72 -24.72
N ILE A 44 -50.92 8.33 -25.41
CA ILE A 44 -51.65 9.52 -24.96
C ILE A 44 -52.42 9.17 -23.68
N SER A 45 -53.15 8.07 -23.67
CA SER A 45 -53.90 7.63 -22.48
C SER A 45 -52.99 7.45 -21.27
N HIS A 46 -51.84 6.78 -21.45
CA HIS A 46 -50.84 6.62 -20.41
C HIS A 46 -50.31 7.97 -19.91
N LYS A 47 -49.91 8.88 -20.81
CA LYS A 47 -49.43 10.22 -20.44
C LYS A 47 -50.48 11.04 -19.70
N VAL A 48 -51.75 10.92 -20.09
CA VAL A 48 -52.87 11.56 -19.38
C VAL A 48 -53.04 10.96 -17.99
N THR A 49 -52.97 9.63 -17.84
CA THR A 49 -53.01 9.01 -16.51
C THR A 49 -51.81 9.41 -15.66
N GLU A 50 -50.61 9.49 -16.25
CA GLU A 50 -49.40 9.94 -15.56
C GLU A 50 -49.53 11.39 -15.11
N ALA A 51 -50.02 12.30 -15.97
CA ALA A 51 -50.29 13.69 -15.61
C ALA A 51 -51.36 13.83 -14.52
N LYS A 52 -52.38 12.96 -14.51
CA LYS A 52 -53.41 12.93 -13.46
C LYS A 52 -52.83 12.52 -12.10
N HIS A 53 -51.95 11.52 -12.07
CA HIS A 53 -51.33 10.99 -10.85
C HIS A 53 -49.98 11.63 -10.51
N ALA A 54 -49.49 12.55 -11.34
CA ALA A 54 -48.27 13.28 -11.08
C ALA A 54 -48.40 14.10 -9.78
N PRO A 55 -47.32 14.23 -9.00
CA PRO A 55 -47.34 15.03 -7.78
C PRO A 55 -47.67 16.49 -8.12
N LYS A 56 -48.80 16.98 -7.62
CA LYS A 56 -49.23 18.38 -7.75
C LYS A 56 -48.78 19.15 -6.52
N MET A 57 -48.29 20.36 -6.71
CA MET A 57 -47.97 21.24 -5.58
C MET A 57 -49.26 21.88 -5.06
N THR A 58 -49.48 21.79 -3.76
CA THR A 58 -50.56 22.50 -3.07
C THR A 58 -49.99 23.65 -2.24
N ASN A 59 -50.71 24.75 -2.17
CA ASN A 59 -50.42 25.83 -1.22
C ASN A 59 -50.76 25.40 0.21
N LEU A 60 -50.31 26.18 1.21
CA LEU A 60 -50.63 26.00 2.64
C LEU A 60 -52.16 25.89 2.92
N LYS A 61 -53.00 26.41 2.02
CA LYS A 61 -54.47 26.33 2.08
C LYS A 61 -55.07 25.12 1.34
N GLY A 62 -54.25 24.19 0.87
CA GLY A 62 -54.69 22.99 0.14
C GLY A 62 -55.05 23.21 -1.34
N ASN A 63 -55.02 24.44 -1.84
CA ASN A 63 -55.31 24.72 -3.25
C ASN A 63 -54.18 24.23 -4.16
N ILE A 64 -54.55 23.52 -5.23
CA ILE A 64 -53.63 23.04 -6.28
C ILE A 64 -53.08 24.26 -7.04
N VAL A 65 -51.76 24.41 -7.06
CA VAL A 65 -51.07 25.43 -7.85
C VAL A 65 -50.51 24.78 -9.10
N ASP A 66 -50.93 25.28 -10.27
CA ASP A 66 -50.33 24.90 -11.53
C ASP A 66 -48.95 25.58 -11.64
N VAL A 67 -47.91 24.84 -11.24
CA VAL A 67 -46.51 25.24 -11.44
C VAL A 67 -46.15 24.97 -12.91
N PRO A 68 -45.73 25.96 -13.69
CA PRO A 68 -45.43 25.79 -15.12
C PRO A 68 -44.32 24.76 -15.45
N ASN A 69 -43.62 24.24 -14.45
CA ASN A 69 -42.60 23.21 -14.61
C ASN A 69 -42.43 22.35 -13.32
N PRO A 70 -43.27 21.32 -13.12
CA PRO A 70 -43.27 20.50 -11.90
C PRO A 70 -42.04 19.59 -11.79
N SER A 71 -41.29 19.40 -12.87
CA SER A 71 -40.07 18.59 -12.88
C SER A 71 -38.86 19.29 -12.25
N GLY A 72 -39.00 20.54 -11.79
CA GLY A 72 -37.92 21.30 -11.14
C GLY A 72 -36.69 21.56 -12.03
N ARG A 73 -36.82 21.35 -13.34
CA ARG A 73 -35.74 21.45 -14.34
C ARG A 73 -36.10 22.57 -15.33
N GLY A 74 -36.10 23.80 -14.86
CA GLY A 74 -36.36 25.03 -15.64
C GLY A 74 -36.55 26.25 -14.73
N PRO A 75 -36.68 27.47 -15.30
CA PRO A 75 -36.46 28.72 -14.57
C PRO A 75 -37.66 29.11 -13.69
N GLY A 76 -37.74 28.52 -12.50
CA GLY A 76 -38.61 28.94 -11.41
C GLY A 76 -37.87 28.84 -10.08
N TYR A 77 -37.74 29.98 -9.40
CA TYR A 77 -37.11 30.21 -8.07
C TYR A 77 -35.57 30.15 -7.98
N ARG A 78 -34.96 31.35 -7.99
CA ARG A 78 -33.51 31.65 -7.96
C ARG A 78 -32.93 31.84 -6.54
N TYR A 79 -33.24 31.04 -5.51
CA TYR A 79 -32.52 31.18 -4.22
C TYR A 79 -32.11 29.89 -3.50
N PHE A 80 -32.53 28.69 -3.95
CA PHE A 80 -32.19 27.44 -3.24
C PHE A 80 -30.90 26.75 -3.70
N LYS A 81 -30.32 27.13 -4.86
CA LYS A 81 -29.06 26.53 -5.35
C LYS A 81 -27.82 26.98 -4.58
N ALA A 82 -27.83 28.20 -4.02
CA ALA A 82 -26.76 28.70 -3.18
C ALA A 82 -26.76 28.01 -1.80
N ALA A 83 -27.95 27.78 -1.24
CA ALA A 83 -28.10 27.07 0.03
C ALA A 83 -27.50 25.66 0.01
N LYS A 84 -27.63 24.92 -1.11
CA LYS A 84 -27.00 23.59 -1.28
C LYS A 84 -25.46 23.61 -1.30
N LYS A 85 -24.86 24.76 -1.59
CA LYS A 85 -23.39 24.95 -1.63
C LYS A 85 -22.82 25.38 -0.28
N LEU A 86 -23.67 25.74 0.70
CA LEU A 86 -23.20 26.07 2.06
C LEU A 86 -22.53 24.84 2.70
N PRO A 87 -21.37 24.96 3.37
CA PRO A 87 -20.59 23.82 3.86
C PRO A 87 -21.39 22.79 4.68
N ARG A 88 -22.31 23.25 5.52
CA ARG A 88 -23.15 22.40 6.39
C ARG A 88 -24.27 21.69 5.63
N VAL A 89 -24.86 22.37 4.64
CA VAL A 89 -25.96 21.83 3.82
C VAL A 89 -25.41 20.96 2.70
N LYS A 90 -24.24 21.32 2.13
CA LYS A 90 -23.52 20.55 1.11
C LYS A 90 -23.23 19.12 1.58
N LYS A 91 -22.77 18.94 2.82
CA LYS A 91 -22.53 17.61 3.41
C LYS A 91 -23.78 16.72 3.48
N LEU A 92 -24.96 17.30 3.58
CA LEU A 92 -26.23 16.55 3.65
C LEU A 92 -26.72 16.11 2.26
N PHE A 93 -26.30 16.79 1.20
CA PHE A 93 -26.71 16.51 -0.18
C PHE A 93 -25.58 15.92 -1.04
N GLU A 94 -24.36 15.84 -0.52
CA GLU A 94 -23.23 15.17 -1.16
C GLU A 94 -23.54 13.67 -1.21
N LYS A 95 -23.92 13.22 -2.42
CA LYS A 95 -24.25 11.82 -2.67
C LYS A 95 -23.05 10.99 -2.22
N GLN A 96 -23.27 10.05 -1.28
CA GLN A 96 -22.23 9.10 -0.90
C GLN A 96 -21.62 8.53 -2.19
N PRO A 97 -20.28 8.49 -2.31
CA PRO A 97 -19.63 7.99 -3.51
C PRO A 97 -20.22 6.61 -3.80
N GLU A 98 -20.73 6.43 -5.02
CA GLU A 98 -21.35 5.17 -5.38
C GLU A 98 -20.33 4.05 -5.15
N LEU A 99 -20.64 3.13 -4.25
CA LEU A 99 -19.79 1.96 -4.01
C LEU A 99 -19.52 1.30 -5.36
N ARG A 100 -18.25 1.04 -5.66
CA ARG A 100 -17.86 0.35 -6.90
C ARG A 100 -18.70 -0.93 -7.00
N LYS A 101 -19.47 -1.06 -8.07
CA LYS A 101 -20.28 -2.27 -8.31
C LYS A 101 -19.33 -3.45 -8.35
N ARG A 102 -19.62 -4.49 -7.57
CA ARG A 102 -18.90 -5.77 -7.66
C ARG A 102 -19.10 -6.31 -9.08
N ARG A 103 -18.06 -6.94 -9.63
CA ARG A 103 -18.16 -7.59 -10.95
C ARG A 103 -19.31 -8.60 -10.90
N THR A 104 -20.23 -8.51 -11.85
CA THR A 104 -21.32 -9.48 -11.94
C THR A 104 -20.81 -10.75 -12.60
N THR A 105 -21.49 -11.88 -12.38
CA THR A 105 -21.17 -13.14 -13.06
C THR A 105 -21.09 -12.96 -14.57
N ASP A 106 -22.03 -12.22 -15.17
CA ASP A 106 -22.04 -11.94 -16.61
C ASP A 106 -20.78 -11.17 -17.07
N ASP A 107 -20.20 -10.30 -16.22
CA ASP A 107 -18.96 -9.58 -16.53
C ASP A 107 -17.73 -10.48 -16.46
N ILE A 108 -17.73 -11.45 -15.54
CA ILE A 108 -16.69 -12.47 -15.45
C ILE A 108 -16.72 -13.34 -16.71
N TYR A 109 -17.90 -13.82 -17.10
CA TYR A 109 -18.06 -14.71 -18.25
C TYR A 109 -17.70 -14.03 -19.58
N LYS A 110 -17.91 -12.72 -19.71
CA LYS A 110 -17.46 -11.94 -20.88
C LYS A 110 -15.94 -11.84 -20.99
N SER A 111 -15.22 -11.94 -19.88
CA SER A 111 -13.75 -11.88 -19.83
C SER A 111 -13.07 -13.26 -19.95
N ILE A 112 -13.85 -14.33 -19.96
CA ILE A 112 -13.35 -15.69 -20.15
C ILE A 112 -13.10 -15.90 -21.64
N ASP A 113 -11.85 -15.72 -22.05
CA ASP A 113 -11.38 -15.96 -23.41
C ASP A 113 -10.94 -17.43 -23.62
N ALA A 114 -10.65 -17.80 -24.87
CA ALA A 114 -10.04 -19.09 -25.22
C ALA A 114 -8.74 -19.39 -24.42
N SER A 115 -8.04 -18.35 -23.95
CA SER A 115 -6.90 -18.46 -23.04
C SER A 115 -7.24 -19.13 -21.70
N TYR A 116 -8.46 -18.95 -21.19
CA TYR A 116 -8.89 -19.60 -19.94
C TYR A 116 -8.97 -21.12 -20.08
N TYR A 117 -9.29 -21.60 -21.28
CA TYR A 117 -9.36 -23.03 -21.60
C TYR A 117 -8.04 -23.58 -22.15
N GLY A 118 -6.94 -22.82 -22.09
CA GLY A 118 -5.61 -23.29 -22.49
C GLY A 118 -5.37 -23.43 -23.99
N TYR A 119 -6.34 -23.07 -24.84
CA TYR A 119 -6.21 -23.19 -26.30
C TYR A 119 -5.09 -22.32 -26.92
N ARG A 120 -4.59 -21.32 -26.19
CA ARG A 120 -3.47 -20.49 -26.63
C ARG A 120 -2.12 -20.93 -26.08
N ASP A 121 -2.05 -21.93 -25.20
CA ASP A 121 -0.82 -22.24 -24.47
C ASP A 121 0.30 -22.78 -25.36
N GLU A 122 -0.04 -23.56 -26.40
CA GLU A 122 0.94 -24.05 -27.38
C GLU A 122 1.60 -22.90 -28.19
N VAL A 123 0.79 -21.93 -28.61
CA VAL A 123 1.28 -20.73 -29.32
C VAL A 123 2.02 -19.80 -28.37
N LEU A 124 1.53 -19.69 -27.13
CA LEU A 124 2.09 -18.82 -26.10
C LEU A 124 3.47 -19.29 -25.65
N ALA A 125 3.71 -20.59 -25.53
CA ALA A 125 5.02 -21.15 -25.18
C ALA A 125 6.10 -20.74 -26.20
N ARG A 126 5.78 -20.79 -27.50
CA ARG A 126 6.70 -20.41 -28.58
C ARG A 126 7.08 -18.93 -28.56
N VAL A 127 6.15 -18.05 -28.19
CA VAL A 127 6.39 -16.60 -28.11
C VAL A 127 7.03 -16.21 -26.78
N LYS A 128 6.64 -16.85 -25.67
CA LYS A 128 7.16 -16.54 -24.33
C LYS A 128 8.62 -16.94 -24.16
N GLY A 129 9.05 -18.09 -24.68
CA GLY A 129 10.43 -18.56 -24.56
C GLY A 129 11.50 -17.51 -24.89
N PRO A 130 11.49 -16.88 -26.09
CA PRO A 130 12.48 -15.86 -26.43
C PRO A 130 12.35 -14.57 -25.61
N THR A 131 11.14 -14.20 -25.17
CA THR A 131 10.97 -13.02 -24.30
C THR A 131 11.45 -13.28 -22.87
N GLU A 132 11.17 -14.46 -22.32
CA GLU A 132 11.62 -14.86 -20.99
C GLU A 132 13.14 -15.01 -20.94
N ALA A 133 13.75 -15.55 -22.00
CA ALA A 133 15.20 -15.61 -22.13
C ALA A 133 15.82 -14.19 -22.07
N LYS A 134 15.28 -13.22 -22.82
CA LYS A 134 15.74 -11.82 -22.78
C LYS A 134 15.55 -11.15 -21.41
N MET A 135 14.48 -11.50 -20.70
CA MET A 135 14.25 -10.96 -19.34
C MET A 135 15.21 -11.60 -18.33
N ARG A 136 15.52 -12.89 -18.48
CA ARG A 136 16.53 -13.57 -17.66
C ARG A 136 17.92 -13.02 -17.87
N THR A 137 18.36 -12.84 -19.12
CA THR A 137 19.69 -12.26 -19.41
C THR A 137 19.82 -10.86 -18.83
N LYS A 138 18.78 -10.01 -18.96
CA LYS A 138 18.78 -8.67 -18.35
C LYS A 138 18.83 -8.72 -16.82
N ALA A 139 18.06 -9.62 -16.20
CA ALA A 139 18.08 -9.78 -14.75
C ALA A 139 19.43 -10.32 -14.24
N GLU A 140 20.08 -11.21 -14.99
CA GLU A 140 21.43 -11.71 -14.70
C GLU A 140 22.47 -10.60 -14.85
N GLU A 141 22.39 -9.77 -15.89
CA GLU A 141 23.24 -8.59 -16.09
C GLU A 141 23.06 -7.55 -14.98
N GLU A 142 21.82 -7.29 -14.56
CA GLU A 142 21.50 -6.40 -13.45
C GLU A 142 22.01 -6.97 -12.12
N TRP A 143 21.83 -8.27 -11.87
CA TRP A 143 22.33 -8.94 -10.67
C TRP A 143 23.86 -8.96 -10.62
N GLN A 144 24.53 -9.24 -11.74
CA GLN A 144 25.99 -9.15 -11.85
C GLN A 144 26.50 -7.73 -11.62
N ARG A 145 25.76 -6.71 -12.09
CA ARG A 145 26.12 -5.31 -11.85
C ARG A 145 26.03 -4.96 -10.36
N VAL A 146 24.96 -5.35 -9.69
CA VAL A 146 24.79 -5.12 -8.24
C VAL A 146 25.85 -5.86 -7.44
N LEU A 147 26.15 -7.11 -7.81
CA LEU A 147 27.21 -7.89 -7.17
C LEU A 147 28.58 -7.21 -7.33
N PHE A 148 28.87 -6.69 -8.52
CA PHE A 148 30.12 -5.97 -8.80
C PHE A 148 30.19 -4.64 -8.05
N GLU A 149 29.08 -3.90 -7.93
CA GLU A 149 28.99 -2.67 -7.13
C GLU A 149 29.18 -2.96 -5.63
N GLU A 150 28.58 -4.03 -5.10
CA GLU A 150 28.81 -4.49 -3.72
C GLU A 150 30.26 -4.94 -3.50
N GLU A 151 30.88 -5.64 -4.46
CA GLU A 151 32.30 -6.02 -4.39
C GLU A 151 33.24 -4.79 -4.43
N GLU A 152 32.94 -3.80 -5.29
CA GLU A 152 33.67 -2.52 -5.33
C GLU A 152 33.52 -1.75 -4.01
N ASP A 153 32.31 -1.67 -3.45
CA ASP A 153 32.06 -1.02 -2.15
C ASP A 153 32.83 -1.70 -1.01
N VAL A 154 32.83 -3.04 -0.98
CA VAL A 154 33.62 -3.82 0.00
C VAL A 154 35.12 -3.58 -0.18
N MET A 155 35.64 -3.54 -1.41
CA MET A 155 37.05 -3.21 -1.65
C MET A 155 37.40 -1.78 -1.23
N VAL A 156 36.50 -0.82 -1.47
CA VAL A 156 36.70 0.58 -1.05
C VAL A 156 36.69 0.71 0.47
N GLU A 157 35.82 -0.03 1.16
CA GLU A 157 35.81 -0.12 2.62
C GLU A 157 37.08 -0.77 3.18
N GLU A 158 37.53 -1.90 2.62
CA GLU A 158 38.78 -2.56 3.04
C GLU A 158 40.01 -1.66 2.85
N MET A 159 40.06 -0.90 1.74
CA MET A 159 41.13 0.09 1.50
C MET A 159 41.12 1.21 2.53
N ARG A 160 39.94 1.71 2.92
CA ARG A 160 39.81 2.73 3.98
C ARG A 160 40.22 2.20 5.35
N GLU A 161 39.84 0.97 5.70
CA GLU A 161 40.24 0.35 6.96
C GLU A 161 41.76 0.15 7.05
N ARG A 162 42.40 -0.25 5.93
CA ARG A 162 43.86 -0.37 5.85
C ARG A 162 44.54 0.97 6.08
N GLU A 163 44.07 2.05 5.44
CA GLU A 163 44.60 3.41 5.63
C GLU A 163 44.41 3.90 7.08
N GLU A 164 43.27 3.61 7.71
CA GLU A 164 43.01 3.99 9.10
C GLU A 164 43.90 3.20 10.08
N LYS A 165 44.15 1.93 9.80
CA LYS A 165 45.07 1.10 10.58
C LYS A 165 46.50 1.58 10.47
N GLU A 166 46.97 1.94 9.27
CA GLU A 166 48.29 2.56 9.09
C GLU A 166 48.42 3.90 9.82
N ARG A 167 47.34 4.71 9.88
CA ARG A 167 47.34 5.94 10.68
C ARG A 167 47.44 5.65 12.18
N LYS A 168 46.69 4.66 12.69
CA LYS A 168 46.74 4.23 14.10
C LYS A 168 48.09 3.62 14.47
N ASP A 169 48.68 2.85 13.57
CA ASP A 169 49.99 2.23 13.80
C ASP A 169 51.10 3.31 13.83
N LYS A 170 51.05 4.31 12.93
CA LYS A 170 51.94 5.49 13.00
C LYS A 170 51.75 6.33 14.27
N GLU A 171 50.52 6.44 14.78
CA GLU A 171 50.26 7.10 16.06
C GLU A 171 50.79 6.28 17.26
N ARG A 172 50.77 4.94 17.17
CA ARG A 172 51.28 4.04 18.22
C ARG A 172 52.81 3.87 18.19
N GLU A 173 53.44 4.04 17.03
CA GLU A 173 54.90 3.96 16.88
C GLU A 173 55.68 5.06 17.62
N PHE A 174 55.02 6.03 18.28
CA PHE A 174 55.71 7.17 18.90
C PHE A 174 55.55 7.35 20.43
N PHE A 175 55.14 6.34 21.21
CA PHE A 175 55.16 6.45 22.68
C PHE A 175 55.67 5.18 23.38
N VAL A 176 56.99 5.01 23.42
CA VAL A 176 57.66 4.00 24.25
C VAL A 176 57.92 4.59 25.64
N HIS A 177 56.91 4.58 26.51
CA HIS A 177 57.14 4.86 27.93
C HIS A 177 57.53 3.55 28.62
N VAL A 178 58.83 3.37 28.87
CA VAL A 178 59.33 2.34 29.79
C VAL A 178 58.93 2.81 31.20
N PRO A 179 58.05 2.10 31.92
CA PRO A 179 57.69 2.48 33.29
C PRO A 179 58.92 2.26 34.17
N LEU A 180 59.59 3.36 34.50
CA LEU A 180 60.70 3.38 35.44
C LEU A 180 60.11 3.60 36.84
N PRO A 181 60.42 2.73 37.82
CA PRO A 181 60.01 2.94 39.21
C PRO A 181 60.57 4.26 39.75
N ASP A 182 59.78 4.96 40.55
CA ASP A 182 60.19 6.21 41.19
C ASP A 182 61.26 5.95 42.27
N ASP A 183 62.13 6.92 42.53
CA ASP A 183 63.24 6.80 43.51
C ASP A 183 62.76 6.33 44.91
N LYS A 184 61.58 6.79 45.34
CA LYS A 184 60.96 6.38 46.62
C LYS A 184 60.49 4.93 46.62
N GLU A 185 60.13 4.38 45.47
CA GLU A 185 59.75 2.98 45.31
C GLU A 185 61.00 2.10 45.34
N ILE A 186 62.07 2.53 44.68
CA ILE A 186 63.38 1.88 44.72
C ILE A 186 63.92 1.82 46.15
N GLU A 187 63.85 2.92 46.90
CA GLU A 187 64.27 2.96 48.32
C GLU A 187 63.50 1.96 49.19
N ARG A 188 62.17 1.90 49.03
CA ARG A 188 61.33 0.94 49.77
C ARG A 188 61.70 -0.50 49.44
N MET A 189 61.85 -0.82 48.15
CA MET A 189 62.26 -2.17 47.71
C MET A 189 63.64 -2.55 48.26
N ILE A 190 64.59 -1.60 48.30
CA ILE A 190 65.93 -1.85 48.86
C ILE A 190 65.85 -2.09 50.38
N VAL A 191 65.04 -1.31 51.10
CA VAL A 191 64.85 -1.46 52.55
C VAL A 191 64.20 -2.81 52.88
N GLU A 192 63.14 -3.18 52.18
CA GLU A 192 62.47 -4.48 52.35
C GLU A 192 63.43 -5.64 52.07
N ARG A 193 64.19 -5.56 50.97
CA ARG A 193 65.19 -6.57 50.62
C ARG A 193 66.26 -6.71 51.71
N LYS A 194 66.80 -5.60 52.22
CA LYS A 194 67.78 -5.62 53.31
C LYS A 194 67.20 -6.15 54.62
N LYS A 195 65.94 -5.81 54.93
CA LYS A 195 65.23 -6.35 56.09
C LYS A 195 65.08 -7.87 56.00
N MET A 196 64.69 -8.38 54.83
CA MET A 196 64.58 -9.82 54.56
C MET A 196 65.94 -10.53 54.63
N GLU A 197 67.00 -9.92 54.10
CA GLU A 197 68.36 -10.47 54.18
C GLU A 197 68.93 -10.50 55.60
N LEU A 198 68.55 -9.56 56.47
CA LEU A 198 68.93 -9.58 57.88
C LEU A 198 68.10 -10.61 58.66
N LEU A 199 66.80 -10.70 58.38
CA LEU A 199 65.94 -11.73 58.96
C LEU A 199 66.44 -13.13 58.58
N SER A 200 66.81 -13.37 57.32
CA SER A 200 67.31 -14.69 56.91
C SER A 200 68.65 -15.07 57.54
N LYS A 201 69.48 -14.09 57.91
CA LYS A 201 70.79 -14.34 58.55
C LYS A 201 70.71 -14.52 60.06
N TYR A 202 69.79 -13.84 60.71
CA TYR A 202 69.79 -13.70 62.17
C TYR A 202 68.52 -14.20 62.85
N ALA A 203 67.44 -14.47 62.11
CA ALA A 203 66.25 -15.08 62.69
C ALA A 203 66.41 -16.61 62.69
N SER A 204 66.29 -17.22 63.85
CA SER A 204 66.09 -18.66 63.99
C SER A 204 64.66 -19.01 63.57
N GLU A 205 64.46 -20.20 62.98
CA GLU A 205 63.14 -20.66 62.51
C GLU A 205 62.04 -20.52 63.58
N GLY A 206 62.35 -20.85 64.83
CA GLY A 206 61.40 -20.71 65.94
C GLY A 206 61.01 -19.27 66.29
N LEU A 207 61.87 -18.27 66.07
CA LEU A 207 61.54 -16.86 66.35
C LEU A 207 60.59 -16.29 65.29
N LEU A 208 60.69 -16.78 64.05
CA LEU A 208 59.79 -16.40 62.95
C LEU A 208 58.40 -17.00 63.14
N GLU A 209 58.33 -18.25 63.60
CA GLU A 209 57.07 -18.93 63.93
C GLU A 209 56.35 -18.20 65.08
N GLU A 210 57.04 -17.93 66.19
CA GLU A 210 56.48 -17.15 67.31
C GLU A 210 56.03 -15.74 66.88
N GLN A 211 56.78 -15.09 65.99
CA GLN A 211 56.40 -13.79 65.43
C GLN A 211 55.13 -13.89 64.59
N SER A 212 55.01 -14.93 63.76
CA SER A 212 53.84 -15.14 62.90
C SER A 212 52.59 -15.44 63.70
N GLU A 213 52.70 -16.31 64.72
CA GLU A 213 51.61 -16.61 65.65
C GLU A 213 51.18 -15.35 66.43
N ALA A 214 52.14 -14.54 66.89
CA ALA A 214 51.85 -13.27 67.56
C ALA A 214 51.18 -12.25 66.63
N MET A 215 51.55 -12.16 65.35
CA MET A 215 50.89 -11.28 64.39
C MET A 215 49.46 -11.73 64.09
N ASP A 216 49.23 -13.04 63.99
CA ASP A 216 47.90 -13.62 63.79
C ASP A 216 46.99 -13.36 65.01
N ILE A 217 47.53 -13.45 66.23
CA ILE A 217 46.80 -13.10 67.47
C ILE A 217 46.46 -11.60 67.50
N LEU A 218 47.36 -10.73 66.99
CA LEU A 218 47.16 -9.28 66.93
C LEU A 218 46.35 -8.83 65.70
N ASN A 219 45.99 -9.75 64.80
CA ASN A 219 45.21 -9.50 63.59
C ASN A 219 45.81 -8.42 62.66
N ILE A 220 47.14 -8.35 62.62
CA ILE A 220 47.89 -7.41 61.76
C ILE A 220 48.31 -8.18 60.51
N TYR A 221 47.65 -7.92 59.39
CA TYR A 221 48.02 -8.49 58.09
C TYR A 221 48.94 -7.52 57.36
N SER A 222 50.08 -8.03 56.87
CA SER A 222 51.04 -7.29 56.05
C SER A 222 50.50 -6.95 54.67
#